data_AF-A0A3D1S9K9-F1
#
_entry.id   AF-A0A3D1S9K9-F1
#
_cell.length_a   1.000
_cell.length_b   1.000
_cell.length_c   1.000
_cell.angle_alpha   90.00
_cell.angle_beta   90.00
_cell.angle_gamma   90.00
#
_symmetry.space_group_name_H-M   'P 1'
#
loop_
_entity.id
_entity.type
_entity.pdbx_description
1 polymer ?
#
loop_
_entity_poly.entity_id
_entity_poly.type
_entity_poly.pdbx_seq_one_letter_code
_entity_poly.pdbx_strand_id
1 'polypeptide(L)'
;PCPYGVDIPGILLYYNKATWDSNLPDLEGPRDAEFERASRAFLVDYNRTIPELEQANHCINCGECEPTCPQNIKIPTDLLKIDNLVQQ
;
A
#
# COMPACT_ATOMS: atom_id res chain seq x y z
N PRO A 1 13.31 -9.13 3.93
CA PRO A 1 12.65 -8.31 4.96
C PRO A 1 13.12 -6.85 4.80
N CYS A 2 12.26 -5.86 5.03
CA CYS A 2 12.66 -4.46 4.88
C CYS A 2 13.59 -4.04 6.05
N PRO A 3 14.76 -3.46 5.79
CA PRO A 3 15.66 -2.99 6.86
C PRO A 3 15.06 -1.82 7.66
N TYR A 4 14.04 -1.13 7.12
CA TYR A 4 13.35 -0.02 7.75
C TYR A 4 12.06 -0.43 8.49
N GLY A 5 11.76 -1.72 8.59
CA GLY A 5 10.62 -2.22 9.36
C GLY A 5 9.28 -2.26 8.61
N VAL A 6 9.24 -1.89 7.33
CA VAL A 6 8.02 -1.96 6.51
C VAL A 6 7.57 -3.41 6.31
N ASP A 7 6.29 -3.70 6.61
CA ASP A 7 5.66 -5.01 6.40
C ASP A 7 5.23 -5.19 4.93
N ILE A 8 6.22 -5.34 4.05
CA ILE A 8 6.00 -5.54 2.62
C ILE A 8 4.98 -6.66 2.34
N PRO A 9 5.08 -7.87 2.92
CA PRO A 9 4.12 -8.94 2.65
C PRO A 9 2.70 -8.61 3.12
N GLY A 10 2.53 -8.08 4.33
CA GLY A 10 1.20 -7.76 4.86
C GLY A 10 0.51 -6.66 4.07
N ILE A 11 1.25 -5.61 3.71
CA ILE A 11 0.75 -4.50 2.87
C ILE A 11 0.28 -5.02 1.51
N LEU A 12 1.14 -5.77 0.80
CA LEU A 12 0.82 -6.26 -0.54
C LEU A 12 -0.32 -7.29 -0.52
N LEU A 13 -0.39 -8.14 0.51
CA LEU A 13 -1.52 -9.06 0.69
C LEU A 13 -2.84 -8.30 0.85
N TYR A 14 -2.85 -7.26 1.68
CA TYR A 14 -4.04 -6.45 1.91
C TYR A 14 -4.46 -5.67 0.66
N TYR A 15 -3.50 -5.04 -0.03
CA TYR A 15 -3.75 -4.35 -1.28
C TYR A 15 -4.31 -5.27 -2.37
N ASN A 16 -3.74 -6.46 -2.53
CA ASN A 16 -4.24 -7.45 -3.49
C ASN A 16 -5.68 -7.90 -3.17
N LYS A 17 -5.99 -8.09 -1.88
CA LYS A 17 -7.35 -8.40 -1.44
C LYS A 17 -8.32 -7.26 -1.76
N ALA A 18 -7.97 -6.02 -1.42
CA ALA A 18 -8.80 -4.85 -1.72
C ALA A 18 -9.03 -4.67 -3.23
N THR A 19 -8.02 -4.98 -4.04
CA THR A 19 -8.13 -5.01 -5.51
C THR A 19 -9.15 -6.06 -5.96
N TRP A 20 -9.04 -7.29 -5.46
CA TRP A 20 -9.92 -8.40 -5.83
C TRP A 20 -11.39 -8.14 -5.42
N ASP A 21 -11.59 -7.56 -4.25
CA ASP A 21 -12.91 -7.23 -3.72
C ASP A 21 -13.50 -5.94 -4.33
N SER A 22 -12.80 -5.29 -5.29
CA SER A 22 -13.19 -4.01 -5.91
C SER A 22 -13.40 -2.88 -4.88
N ASN A 23 -12.62 -2.90 -3.80
CA ASN A 23 -12.70 -1.96 -2.67
C ASN A 23 -11.55 -0.93 -2.68
N LEU A 24 -10.92 -0.70 -3.84
CA LEU A 24 -9.92 0.35 -4.01
C LEU A 24 -10.55 1.59 -4.65
N PRO A 25 -10.14 2.81 -4.24
CA PRO A 25 -10.50 4.02 -4.97
C PRO A 25 -9.85 4.03 -6.35
N ASP A 26 -10.47 4.74 -7.30
CA ASP A 26 -9.90 4.94 -8.63
C ASP A 26 -8.65 5.81 -8.56
N LEU A 27 -7.47 5.17 -8.60
CA LEU A 27 -6.17 5.83 -8.54
C LEU A 27 -5.85 6.68 -9.77
N GLU A 28 -6.49 6.40 -10.90
CA GLU A 28 -6.25 7.12 -12.17
C GLU A 28 -7.33 8.18 -12.44
N GLY A 29 -8.42 8.16 -11.67
CA GLY A 29 -9.55 9.07 -11.76
C GLY A 29 -9.41 10.38 -10.97
N PRO A 30 -10.44 11.24 -11.01
CA PRO A 30 -10.49 12.47 -10.23
C PRO A 30 -10.46 12.19 -8.72
N ARG A 31 -9.75 13.03 -7.96
CA ARG A 31 -9.79 13.02 -6.48
C ARG A 31 -11.07 13.70 -5.97
N ASP A 32 -12.21 13.09 -6.27
CA ASP A 32 -13.53 13.59 -5.87
C ASP A 32 -14.03 12.94 -4.56
N ALA A 33 -15.29 13.21 -4.22
CA ALA A 33 -15.90 12.70 -2.99
C ALA A 33 -16.05 11.17 -2.97
N GLU A 34 -16.09 10.51 -4.14
CA GLU A 34 -16.13 9.05 -4.24
C GLU A 34 -14.74 8.47 -3.97
N PHE A 35 -13.71 9.04 -4.60
CA PHE A 35 -12.31 8.69 -4.31
C PHE A 35 -12.04 8.76 -2.81
N GLU A 36 -12.37 9.89 -2.17
CA GLU A 36 -12.13 10.05 -0.74
C GLU A 36 -12.91 9.04 0.12
N ARG A 37 -14.15 8.71 -0.26
CA ARG A 37 -14.97 7.73 0.46
C ARG A 37 -14.34 6.34 0.38
N ALA A 38 -13.91 5.92 -0.81
CA ALA A 38 -13.26 4.64 -1.02
C ALA A 38 -11.87 4.58 -0.36
N SER A 39 -11.07 5.64 -0.41
CA SER A 39 -9.81 5.76 0.34
C SER A 39 -10.04 5.58 1.84
N ARG A 40 -11.03 6.28 2.43
CA ARG A 40 -11.33 6.14 3.87
C ARG A 40 -11.73 4.71 4.23
N ALA A 41 -12.53 4.05 3.40
CA ALA A 41 -12.93 2.67 3.65
C ALA A 41 -11.72 1.71 3.65
N PHE A 42 -10.82 1.86 2.67
CA PHE A 42 -9.56 1.13 2.61
C PHE A 42 -8.68 1.39 3.85
N LEU A 43 -8.52 2.67 4.23
CA LEU A 43 -7.63 3.06 5.33
C LEU A 43 -8.06 2.57 6.71
N VAL A 44 -9.37 2.50 6.97
CA VAL A 44 -9.88 2.01 8.27
C VAL A 44 -9.39 0.60 8.55
N ASP A 45 -9.51 -0.29 7.57
CA ASP A 45 -9.13 -1.68 7.73
C ASP A 45 -7.62 -1.89 7.56
N TYR A 46 -6.97 -1.12 6.69
CA TYR A 46 -5.51 -1.09 6.56
C TYR A 46 -4.82 -0.71 7.87
N ASN A 47 -5.23 0.39 8.52
CA ASN A 47 -4.67 0.87 9.79
C ASN A 47 -4.93 -0.08 10.97
N ARG A 48 -5.97 -0.92 10.89
CA ARG A 48 -6.24 -1.96 11.89
C ARG A 48 -5.37 -3.20 11.71
N THR A 49 -4.91 -3.44 10.49
CA THR A 49 -4.18 -4.65 10.11
C THR A 49 -2.67 -4.44 10.21
N ILE A 50 -2.19 -3.29 9.73
CA ILE A 50 -0.76 -2.97 9.65
C ILE A 50 -0.43 -1.86 10.67
N PRO A 51 0.45 -2.12 11.65
CA PRO A 51 0.91 -1.10 12.59
C PRO A 51 1.49 0.11 11.87
N GLU A 52 1.24 1.31 12.38
CA GLU A 52 1.62 2.58 11.73
C GLU A 52 3.09 2.62 11.26
N LEU A 53 4.01 2.14 12.10
CA LEU A 53 5.46 2.13 11.81
C LEU A 53 5.88 1.13 10.71
N GLU A 54 4.98 0.21 10.35
CA GLU A 54 5.24 -0.84 9.38
C GLU A 54 4.57 -0.55 8.03
N GLN A 55 3.85 0.57 7.90
CA GLN A 55 3.04 0.91 6.73
C GLN A 55 3.87 1.40 5.53
N ALA A 56 3.24 1.40 4.35
CA ALA A 56 3.81 1.82 3.07
C ALA A 56 4.44 3.22 3.07
N ASN A 57 3.90 4.17 3.84
CA ASN A 57 4.43 5.54 3.97
C ASN A 57 5.84 5.61 4.60
N HIS A 58 6.30 4.52 5.25
CA HIS A 58 7.66 4.41 5.79
C HIS A 58 8.65 3.84 4.77
N CYS A 59 8.20 3.48 3.56
CA CYS A 59 9.09 3.07 2.48
C CYS A 59 9.87 4.29 1.95
N ILE A 60 11.20 4.25 2.09
CA ILE A 60 12.09 5.31 1.57
C ILE A 60 12.60 5.05 0.15
N ASN A 61 12.03 4.06 -0.54
CA ASN A 61 12.45 3.65 -1.89
C ASN A 61 13.94 3.25 -2.01
N CYS A 62 14.48 2.53 -1.01
CA CYS A 62 15.89 2.09 -1.02
C CYS A 62 16.19 0.97 -2.04
N GLY A 63 15.17 0.21 -2.45
CA GLY A 63 15.30 -0.88 -3.42
C GLY A 63 15.89 -2.19 -2.90
N GLU A 64 16.31 -2.28 -1.62
CA GLU A 64 16.95 -3.48 -1.07
C GLU A 64 16.08 -4.75 -1.09
N CYS A 65 14.76 -4.57 -1.13
CA CYS A 65 13.82 -5.68 -1.23
C CYS A 65 13.76 -6.32 -2.63
N GLU A 66 14.06 -5.58 -3.70
CA GLU A 66 13.87 -6.08 -5.07
C GLU A 66 14.76 -7.29 -5.43
N PRO A 67 16.08 -7.28 -5.15
CA PRO A 67 16.96 -8.40 -5.54
C PRO A 67 16.63 -9.71 -4.81
N THR A 68 15.95 -9.61 -3.66
CA THR A 68 15.55 -10.77 -2.84
C THR A 68 14.13 -11.24 -3.14
N CYS A 69 13.39 -10.52 -3.98
CA CYS A 69 11.99 -10.82 -4.25
C CYS A 69 11.86 -12.02 -5.20
N PRO A 70 11.21 -13.13 -4.77
CA PRO A 70 11.07 -14.32 -5.62
C PRO A 70 10.17 -14.11 -6.84
N GLN A 71 9.31 -13.09 -6.81
CA GLN A 71 8.39 -12.75 -7.92
C GLN A 71 8.94 -11.65 -8.83
N ASN A 72 10.11 -11.09 -8.52
CA ASN A 72 10.76 -10.04 -9.31
C ASN A 72 9.86 -8.81 -9.59
N ILE A 73 9.02 -8.44 -8.61
CA ILE A 73 8.14 -7.27 -8.68
C ILE A 73 8.85 -6.01 -8.17
N LYS A 74 8.35 -4.84 -8.58
CA LYS A 74 8.85 -3.52 -8.16
C LYS A 74 8.20 -3.08 -6.87
N ILE A 75 8.59 -3.74 -5.77
CA ILE A 75 8.04 -3.51 -4.42
C ILE A 75 7.98 -2.02 -4.06
N PRO A 76 9.07 -1.22 -4.21
CA PRO A 76 9.01 0.19 -3.82
C PRO A 76 7.98 1.00 -4.61
N THR A 77 7.83 0.71 -5.90
CA THR A 77 6.83 1.35 -6.76
C THR A 77 5.41 1.00 -6.32
N ASP A 78 5.16 -0.26 -5.96
CA ASP A 78 3.84 -0.68 -5.49
C ASP A 78 3.52 -0.10 -4.10
N LEU A 79 4.50 -0.02 -3.21
CA LEU A 79 4.33 0.67 -1.93
C LEU A 79 4.04 2.15 -2.11
N LEU A 80 4.67 2.84 -3.06
CA LEU A 80 4.37 4.25 -3.34
C LEU A 80 2.93 4.45 -3.85
N LYS A 81 2.40 3.53 -4.67
CA LYS A 81 0.98 3.57 -5.07
C LYS A 81 0.05 3.45 -3.87
N ILE A 82 0.40 2.58 -2.93
CA ILE A 82 -0.38 2.38 -1.70
C ILE A 82 -0.25 3.59 -0.78
N ASP A 83 0.94 4.18 -0.65
CA ASP A 83 1.14 5.41 0.11
C ASP A 83 0.28 6.58 -0.43
N ASN A 84 0.14 6.69 -1.75
CA ASN A 84 -0.77 7.67 -2.36
C ASN A 84 -2.26 7.49 -1.99
N LEU A 85 -2.65 6.32 -1.48
CA LEU A 85 -3.97 6.07 -0.88
C LEU A 85 -4.03 6.53 0.59
N VAL A 86 -2.91 6.48 1.30
CA VAL A 86 -2.75 6.78 2.73
C VAL A 86 -2.52 8.27 2.99
N GLN A 87 -1.88 8.98 2.06
CA GLN A 87 -1.72 10.44 2.15
C GLN A 87 -3.07 11.15 1.95
N GLN A 88 -3.73 11.50 3.06
CA GLN A 88 -4.81 12.48 3.16
C GLN A 88 -4.48 13.51 4.24
#